data_AF-A0A967LNE6-F1
#
_entry.id   AF-A0A967LNE6-F1
#
_cell.length_a   1.000
_cell.length_b   1.000
_cell.length_c   1.000
_cell.angle_alpha   90.00
_cell.angle_beta   90.00
_cell.angle_gamma   90.00
#
_symmetry.space_group_name_H-M   'P 1'
#
loop_
_entity.id
_entity.type
_entity.pdbx_description
1 polymer ?
#
loop_
_entity_poly.entity_id
_entity_poly.type
_entity_poly.pdbx_seq_one_letter_code
_entity_poly.pdbx_strand_id
1 'polypeptide(L)' 'MDTDPRTGMEILDEDGCWQLFGSADYVRLAVVVGDDLEIFPINVVLDGRTVVFRTGEGTVRSWPL' A
#
# COMPACT_ATOMS: atom_id res chain seq x y z
N MET A 1 12.85 11.51 17.43
CA MET A 1 11.82 11.46 16.39
C MET A 1 12.05 12.69 15.55
N ASP A 2 12.72 12.51 14.40
CA ASP A 2 13.00 13.61 13.48
C ASP A 2 11.69 13.95 12.76
N THR A 3 11.32 15.22 12.78
CA THR A 3 10.04 15.68 12.22
C THR A 3 10.29 16.84 11.28
N ASP A 4 9.68 16.78 10.10
CA ASP A 4 9.80 17.84 9.13
C ASP A 4 9.06 19.10 9.65
N PRO A 5 9.73 20.25 9.81
CA PRO A 5 9.14 21.42 10.45
C PRO A 5 8.06 22.12 9.61
N ARG A 6 7.90 21.76 8.34
CA ARG A 6 6.91 22.35 7.43
C ARG A 6 5.61 21.54 7.40
N THR A 7 5.70 20.25 7.65
CA THR A 7 4.59 19.30 7.50
C THR A 7 4.18 18.63 8.82
N GLY A 8 5.07 18.63 9.81
CA GLY A 8 4.89 17.89 11.06
C GLY A 8 4.98 16.38 10.91
N MET A 9 5.36 15.88 9.72
CA MET A 9 5.52 14.45 9.47
C MET A 9 6.80 13.94 10.10
N GLU A 10 6.75 12.71 10.61
CA GLU A 10 7.93 11.98 11.03
C GLU A 10 8.77 11.59 9.82
N ILE A 11 10.08 11.86 9.91
CA ILE A 11 11.07 11.42 8.93
C ILE A 11 11.56 10.04 9.37
N LEU A 12 11.23 9.04 8.57
CA LEU A 12 11.70 7.67 8.75
C LEU A 12 12.83 7.40 7.76
N ASP A 13 13.84 6.66 8.21
CA ASP A 13 14.79 6.02 7.31
C ASP A 13 14.13 4.83 6.60
N GLU A 14 14.86 4.20 5.69
CA GLU A 14 14.32 3.10 4.88
C GLU A 14 13.85 1.93 5.76
N ASP A 15 14.64 1.55 6.76
CA ASP A 15 14.30 0.44 7.65
C ASP A 15 13.08 0.75 8.53
N GLY A 16 12.96 2.00 9.01
CA GLY A 16 11.77 2.49 9.70
C GLY A 16 10.51 2.44 8.83
N CYS A 17 10.62 2.77 7.54
CA CYS A 17 9.51 2.66 6.59
C CYS A 17 9.06 1.19 6.44
N TRP A 18 10.00 0.26 6.29
CA TRP A 18 9.69 -1.17 6.16
C TRP A 18 9.07 -1.73 7.43
N GLN A 19 9.58 -1.36 8.60
CA GLN A 19 9.04 -1.80 9.89
C GLN A 19 7.61 -1.28 10.10
N LEU A 20 7.35 -0.01 9.76
CA LEU A 20 6.00 0.56 9.85
C LEU A 20 5.05 -0.15 8.88
N PHE A 21 5.46 -0.37 7.63
CA PHE A 21 4.64 -1.07 6.64
C PHE A 21 4.31 -2.50 7.07
N GLY A 22 5.27 -3.24 7.63
CA GLY A 22 5.08 -4.60 8.14
C GLY A 22 4.13 -4.71 9.34
N SER A 23 3.83 -3.59 10.00
CA SER A 23 2.85 -3.52 11.10
C SER A 23 1.41 -3.27 10.65
N ALA A 24 1.18 -2.99 9.36
CA ALA A 24 -0.14 -2.65 8.86
C ALA A 24 -1.02 -3.89 8.69
N ASP A 25 -2.26 -3.81 9.19
CA ASP A 25 -3.25 -4.90 9.09
C ASP A 25 -3.81 -5.09 7.66
N TYR A 26 -3.80 -4.03 6.84
CA TYR A 26 -4.31 -4.03 5.48
C TYR A 26 -3.64 -2.95 4.63
N VAL A 27 -3.42 -3.26 3.35
CA VAL A 27 -2.80 -2.35 2.37
C VAL A 27 -3.80 -1.98 1.29
N ARG A 28 -3.65 -0.79 0.72
CA ARG A 28 -4.45 -0.33 -0.42
C ARG A 28 -3.61 -0.37 -1.68
N LEU A 29 -4.09 -1.08 -2.69
CA LEU A 29 -3.50 -1.10 -4.02
C LEU A 29 -4.26 -0.13 -4.91
N ALA A 30 -3.58 0.92 -5.36
CA ALA A 30 -4.06 1.82 -6.38
C ALA A 30 -3.66 1.29 -7.78
N VAL A 31 -4.63 1.16 -8.68
CA VAL A 31 -4.44 0.74 -10.07
C VAL A 31 -5.02 1.81 -10.97
N VAL A 32 -4.26 2.22 -11.98
CA VAL A 32 -4.74 3.15 -13.01
C VAL A 32 -4.99 2.36 -14.29
N VAL A 33 -6.23 2.40 -14.78
CA VAL A 33 -6.66 1.75 -16.02
C VAL A 33 -7.27 2.81 -16.93
N GLY A 34 -6.55 3.19 -17.99
CA GLY A 34 -6.95 4.35 -18.78
C GLY A 34 -6.91 5.63 -17.93
N ASP A 35 -8.05 6.30 -17.82
CA ASP A 35 -8.22 7.52 -17.01
C ASP A 35 -8.84 7.24 -15.62
N ASP A 36 -9.15 5.98 -15.31
CA ASP A 36 -9.79 5.59 -14.07
C ASP A 36 -8.76 5.12 -13.02
N LEU A 37 -8.89 5.67 -11.80
CA LEU A 37 -8.15 5.25 -10.61
C LEU A 37 -9.03 4.35 -9.74
N GLU A 38 -8.63 3.08 -9.60
CA GLU A 38 -9.28 2.13 -8.73
C GLU A 38 -8.40 1.83 -7.51
N ILE A 39 -9.00 1.78 -6.31
CA ILE A 39 -8.27 1.52 -5.06
C ILE A 39 -8.91 0.32 -4.35
N PHE A 40 -8.15 -0.76 -4.19
CA PHE A 40 -8.63 -2.00 -3.58
C PHE A 40 -7.88 -2.32 -2.29
N PRO A 41 -8.56 -2.82 -1.24
CA PRO A 41 -7.87 -3.43 -0.10
C PRO A 41 -7.23 -4.75 -0.54
N ILE A 42 -5.96 -4.96 -0.21
CA ILE A 42 -5.24 -6.20 -0.46
C ILE A 42 -4.55 -6.71 0.81
N ASN A 43 -4.47 -8.04 0.92
CA ASN A 43 -3.59 -8.69 1.88
C ASN A 43 -2.20 -8.82 1.26
N VAL A 44 -1.18 -8.42 2.00
CA VAL A 44 0.22 -8.48 1.57
C VAL A 44 1.04 -9.32 2.54
N VAL A 45 2.15 -9.86 2.06
CA VAL A 45 3.23 -10.43 2.86
C VAL A 45 4.53 -9.73 2.46
N LEU A 46 5.42 -9.51 3.41
CA LEU A 46 6.77 -9.03 3.14
C LEU A 46 7.73 -10.21 2.95
N ASP A 47 8.48 -10.19 1.85
CA ASP A 47 9.62 -11.06 1.58
C ASP A 47 10.89 -10.20 1.50
N GLY A 48 11.53 -10.00 2.66
CA GLY A 48 12.59 -9.01 2.81
C GLY A 48 12.08 -7.60 2.50
N ARG A 49 12.65 -6.94 1.48
CA ARG A 49 12.22 -5.63 0.97
C ARG A 49 11.30 -5.74 -0.25
N THR A 50 10.56 -6.85 -0.35
CA THR A 50 9.61 -7.10 -1.43
C THR A 50 8.21 -7.23 -0.85
N VAL A 51 7.25 -6.50 -1.42
CA VAL A 51 5.83 -6.67 -1.11
C VAL A 51 5.24 -7.71 -2.04
N VAL A 52 4.78 -8.83 -1.49
CA VAL A 52 4.15 -9.91 -2.24
C VAL A 52 2.67 -9.95 -1.91
N PHE A 53 1.84 -9.97 -2.94
CA PHE A 53 0.40 -10.15 -2.80
C PHE A 53 -0.10 -11.09 -3.88
N ARG A 54 -1.22 -11.76 -3.60
CA ARG A 54 -1.85 -12.65 -4.57
C ARG A 54 -2.87 -11.85 -5.38
N THR A 55 -2.69 -11.83 -6.69
CA THR A 55 -3.78 -11.57 -7.63
C THR A 55 -4.49 -12.90 -7.89
N GLY A 56 -5.81 -12.91 -7.79
CA GLY A 56 -6.64 -14.05 -8.15
C GLY A 56 -7.77 -13.60 -9.05
N GLU A 57 -8.41 -14.52 -9.76
CA GLU A 57 -9.58 -14.25 -10.62
C GLU A 57 -10.85 -13.87 -9.81
N GLY A 58 -10.69 -13.40 -8.58
CA GLY A 58 -11.73 -13.04 -7.64
C GLY A 58 -11.68 -11.55 -7.31
N THR A 59 -12.55 -10.79 -7.97
CA THR A 59 -13.01 -9.44 -7.61
C THR A 59 -12.17 -8.25 -8.09
N VAL A 60 -12.08 -8.09 -9.40
CA VAL A 60 -12.46 -6.81 -10.03
C VAL A 60 -13.62 -7.09 -10.97
N ARG A 61 -14.77 -7.45 -10.37
CA ARG A 61 -16.02 -7.45 -11.12
C ARG A 61 -16.46 -6.00 -11.15
N SER A 62 -16.35 -5.42 -12.34
CA SER A 62 -16.99 -4.16 -12.72
C SER A 62 -18.32 -4.00 -12.00
N TRP A 63 -18.43 -2.93 -11.23
CA TRP A 63 -19.69 -2.39 -10.72
C TRP A 63 -20.77 -2.42 -11.81
N PRO A 64 -22.05 -2.73 -11.49
CA PRO A 64 -23.09 -2.80 -12.51
C PRO A 64 -23.33 -1.40 -13.07
N LEU A 65 -23.20 -1.28 -14.39
CA LEU A 65 -23.87 -0.24 -15.16
C LEU A 65 -25.39 -0.41 -15.06
#